data_AF-A0A437AM91-F1
#
_entry.id   AF-A0A437AM91-F1
#
_cell.length_a   1.000
_cell.length_b   1.000
_cell.length_c   1.000
_cell.angle_alpha   90.00
_cell.angle_beta   90.00
_cell.angle_gamma   90.00
#
_symmetry.space_group_name_H-M   'P 1'
#
loop_
_entity.id
_entity.type
_entity.pdbx_description
1 polymer ?
#
loop_
_entity_poly.entity_id
_entity_poly.type
_entity_poly.pdbx_seq_one_letter_code
_entity_poly.pdbx_strand_id
1 'polypeptide(L)'
;MKTPRKRICFKTPKRKPIKNTKSFSIESKSYLSQDSSQYHKNKIIADKENIETRLELEVAQTEEKLIQAYIEENKFLREINSDVLLFKKFLGLEIKILDVGLYEFSQRIDSRFIKFTLLEEDDSLVYKLIDCFGLELAGFFMEKIVFKKTDIFKFFYKIFEMFLMKECKID
;
A
#
# COMPACT_ATOMS: atom_id res chain seq x y z
N MET A 1 4.15 42.92 -1.97
CA MET A 1 5.30 42.78 -1.04
C MET A 1 5.76 41.33 -1.06
N LYS A 2 7.04 41.04 -1.35
CA LYS A 2 7.56 39.66 -1.39
C LYS A 2 8.00 39.25 0.02
N THR A 3 7.45 38.15 0.56
CA THR A 3 7.83 37.64 1.89
C THR A 3 9.14 36.84 1.81
N PRO A 4 10.04 36.95 2.81
CA PRO A 4 11.33 36.28 2.78
C PRO A 4 11.15 34.79 3.09
N ARG A 5 11.56 33.92 2.17
CA ARG A 5 11.59 32.46 2.40
C ARG A 5 12.85 32.08 3.18
N LYS A 6 12.71 31.68 4.44
CA LYS A 6 13.81 31.10 5.24
C LYS A 6 14.11 29.69 4.72
N ARG A 7 15.31 29.49 4.17
CA ARG A 7 15.82 28.14 3.85
C ARG A 7 16.30 27.47 5.14
N ILE A 8 15.68 26.34 5.46
CA ILE A 8 16.13 25.46 6.55
C ILE A 8 17.22 24.56 5.97
N CYS A 9 18.45 24.70 6.48
CA CYS A 9 19.56 23.83 6.13
C CYS A 9 19.85 22.90 7.31
N PHE A 10 19.61 21.61 7.14
CA PHE A 10 20.02 20.59 8.11
C PHE A 10 21.54 20.40 8.04
N LYS A 11 22.23 20.68 9.14
CA LYS A 11 23.68 20.45 9.23
C LYS A 11 23.93 18.97 9.44
N THR A 12 24.59 18.33 8.49
CA THR A 12 25.04 16.94 8.61
C THR A 12 26.19 16.84 9.63
N PRO A 13 26.19 15.85 10.55
CA PRO A 13 27.30 15.64 11.47
C PRO A 13 28.60 15.33 10.71
N LYS A 14 29.68 16.07 10.99
CA LYS A 14 30.98 15.81 10.37
C LYS A 14 31.57 14.51 10.94
N ARG A 15 31.78 13.50 10.07
CA ARG A 15 32.51 12.28 10.42
C ARG A 15 33.94 12.64 10.81
N LYS A 16 34.37 12.25 12.01
CA LYS A 16 35.78 12.37 12.43
C LYS A 16 36.63 11.39 11.61
N PRO A 17 37.83 11.77 11.16
CA PRO A 17 38.72 10.86 10.45
C PRO A 17 39.15 9.73 11.38
N ILE A 18 38.99 8.49 10.91
CA ILE A 18 39.46 7.28 11.56
C ILE A 18 40.99 7.39 11.64
N LYS A 19 41.55 7.37 12.85
CA LYS A 19 42.99 7.21 13.03
C LYS A 19 43.35 5.79 12.58
N ASN A 20 44.12 5.68 11.51
CA ASN A 20 44.70 4.40 11.06
C ASN A 20 45.37 3.71 12.25
N THR A 21 44.75 2.64 12.74
CA THR A 21 45.39 1.68 13.62
C THR A 21 46.47 0.97 12.83
N LYS A 22 47.64 0.88 13.47
CA LYS A 22 48.90 0.39 12.92
C LYS A 22 48.69 -0.94 12.19
N SER A 23 49.20 -0.98 10.96
CA SER A 23 49.44 -2.21 10.20
C SER A 23 50.23 -3.19 11.07
N PHE A 24 49.62 -4.33 11.42
CA PHE A 24 50.35 -5.49 11.92
C PHE A 24 51.14 -6.08 10.75
N SER A 25 52.44 -5.80 10.70
CA SER A 25 53.39 -6.58 9.93
C SER A 25 53.44 -7.99 10.51
N ILE A 26 52.91 -8.96 9.76
CA ILE A 26 53.08 -10.38 10.07
C ILE A 26 54.51 -10.74 9.66
N GLU A 27 55.45 -10.66 10.60
CA GLU A 27 56.74 -11.35 10.47
C GLU A 27 56.51 -12.85 10.68
N SER A 28 56.64 -13.59 9.58
CA SER A 28 56.71 -15.04 9.57
C SER A 28 58.02 -15.50 10.21
N LYS A 29 58.00 -15.81 11.52
CA LYS A 29 59.01 -16.65 12.17
C LYS A 29 58.44 -18.05 12.39
N SER A 30 58.89 -18.96 11.53
CA SER A 30 58.71 -20.40 11.66
C SER A 30 59.45 -20.93 12.89
N TYR A 31 58.71 -21.44 13.87
CA TYR A 31 59.22 -22.45 14.79
C TYR A 31 58.13 -23.50 15.03
N LEU A 32 58.43 -24.73 14.60
CA LEU A 32 57.69 -25.95 14.91
C LEU A 32 57.54 -26.08 16.43
N SER A 33 56.31 -26.34 16.91
CA SER A 33 56.01 -27.09 18.14
C SER A 33 54.54 -27.56 18.16
N GLN A 34 54.35 -28.86 17.87
CA GLN A 34 53.45 -29.83 18.50
C GLN A 34 51.94 -29.51 18.75
N ASP A 35 51.08 -30.09 17.90
CA ASP A 35 50.01 -31.05 18.25
C ASP A 35 48.96 -30.77 19.35
N SER A 36 48.46 -29.54 19.51
CA SER A 36 47.29 -29.30 20.39
C SER A 36 46.26 -28.29 19.92
N SER A 37 46.38 -27.75 18.70
CA SER A 37 45.60 -26.58 18.25
C SER A 37 44.40 -26.87 17.33
N GLN A 38 44.17 -28.11 16.90
CA GLN A 38 43.03 -28.44 16.02
C GLN A 38 41.68 -28.47 16.74
N TYR A 39 41.61 -28.92 18.00
CA TYR A 39 40.35 -28.97 18.76
C TYR A 39 39.80 -27.58 19.13
N HIS A 40 40.68 -26.62 19.43
CA HIS A 40 40.25 -25.25 19.75
C HIS A 40 39.84 -24.45 18.51
N LYS A 41 40.43 -24.73 17.34
CA LYS A 41 40.02 -24.05 16.09
C LYS A 41 38.61 -24.45 15.65
N ASN A 42 38.26 -25.73 15.73
CA ASN A 42 36.93 -26.20 15.31
C ASN A 42 35.80 -25.68 16.22
N LYS A 43 36.06 -25.51 17.52
CA LYS A 43 35.07 -24.97 18.46
C LYS A 43 34.81 -23.46 18.25
N ILE A 44 35.86 -22.69 17.95
CA ILE A 44 35.74 -21.25 17.66
C ILE A 44 35.01 -20.99 16.32
N ILE A 45 35.15 -21.90 15.34
CA ILE A 45 34.45 -21.80 14.05
C ILE A 45 32.96 -22.14 14.24
N ALA A 46 32.65 -23.22 14.98
CA ALA A 46 31.27 -23.60 15.28
C ALA A 46 30.51 -22.55 16.13
N ASP A 47 31.20 -21.90 17.07
CA ASP A 47 30.61 -20.80 17.86
C ASP A 47 30.40 -19.53 17.00
N LYS A 48 31.24 -19.28 16.00
CA LYS A 48 31.05 -18.16 15.05
C LYS A 48 29.89 -18.40 14.08
N GLU A 49 29.76 -19.60 13.53
CA GLU A 49 28.64 -19.98 12.65
C GLU A 49 27.29 -19.90 13.39
N ASN A 50 27.25 -20.26 14.69
CA ASN A 50 26.06 -20.09 15.53
C ASN A 50 25.72 -18.62 15.84
N ILE A 51 26.72 -17.75 15.94
CA ILE A 51 26.50 -16.32 16.15
C ILE A 51 26.05 -15.65 14.84
N GLU A 52 26.63 -16.05 13.71
CA GLU A 52 26.31 -15.52 12.39
C GLU A 52 24.87 -15.87 11.98
N THR A 53 24.47 -17.13 12.11
CA THR A 53 23.08 -17.58 11.86
C THR A 53 22.06 -16.91 12.79
N ARG A 54 22.43 -16.65 14.05
CA ARG A 54 21.57 -15.91 15.00
C ARG A 54 21.42 -14.44 14.61
N LEU A 55 22.49 -13.80 14.15
CA LEU A 55 22.47 -12.43 13.64
C LEU A 55 21.65 -12.33 12.35
N GLU A 56 21.77 -13.30 11.44
CA GLU A 56 20.95 -13.36 10.22
C GLU A 56 19.46 -13.49 10.53
N LEU A 57 19.09 -14.33 11.49
CA LEU A 57 17.70 -14.44 11.97
C LEU A 57 17.20 -13.14 12.62
N GLU A 58 18.05 -12.47 13.40
CA GLU A 58 17.69 -11.20 14.02
C GLU A 58 17.51 -10.09 12.97
N VAL A 59 18.39 -10.04 11.97
CA VAL A 59 18.27 -9.13 10.82
C VAL A 59 16.96 -9.39 10.07
N ALA A 60 16.67 -10.64 9.71
CA ALA A 60 15.44 -11.00 9.01
C ALA A 60 14.17 -10.60 9.80
N GLN A 61 14.17 -10.82 11.11
CA GLN A 61 13.06 -10.40 11.98
C GLN A 61 12.91 -8.88 12.06
N THR A 62 14.03 -8.14 12.07
CA THR A 62 13.98 -6.67 12.06
C THR A 62 13.51 -6.12 10.72
N GLU A 63 13.90 -6.74 9.60
CA GLU A 63 13.42 -6.40 8.27
C GLU A 63 11.91 -6.64 8.14
N GLU A 64 11.42 -7.79 8.61
CA GLU A 64 9.99 -8.09 8.59
C GLU A 64 9.18 -7.09 9.43
N LYS A 65 9.66 -6.73 10.62
CA LYS A 65 9.04 -5.69 11.45
C LYS A 65 9.04 -4.33 10.77
N LEU A 66 10.11 -3.98 10.05
CA LEU A 66 10.19 -2.72 9.32
C LEU A 66 9.19 -2.69 8.16
N ILE A 67 9.06 -3.80 7.43
CA ILE A 67 8.09 -3.97 6.35
C ILE A 67 6.66 -3.86 6.90
N GLN A 68 6.36 -4.52 8.02
CA GLN A 68 5.05 -4.44 8.67
C GLN A 68 4.73 -3.02 9.12
N ALA A 69 5.67 -2.33 9.79
CA ALA A 69 5.49 -0.94 10.18
C ALA A 69 5.26 -0.02 8.97
N TYR A 70 5.98 -0.24 7.87
CA TYR A 70 5.77 0.50 6.62
C TYR A 70 4.40 0.22 5.99
N ILE A 71 3.91 -1.02 6.03
CA ILE A 71 2.57 -1.38 5.55
C ILE A 71 1.50 -0.70 6.41
N GLU A 72 1.65 -0.74 7.73
CA GLU A 72 0.72 -0.11 8.68
C GLU A 72 0.70 1.41 8.52
N GLU A 73 1.86 2.05 8.41
CA GLU A 73 1.97 3.49 8.15
C GLU A 73 1.31 3.86 6.82
N ASN A 74 1.53 3.10 5.75
CA ASN A 74 0.86 3.34 4.47
C ASN A 74 -0.66 3.16 4.54
N LYS A 75 -1.14 2.18 5.32
CA LYS A 75 -2.57 1.99 5.56
C LYS A 75 -3.15 3.19 6.30
N PHE A 76 -2.48 3.65 7.36
CA PHE A 76 -2.85 4.82 8.14
C PHE A 76 -2.80 6.12 7.30
N LEU A 77 -1.78 6.29 6.45
CA LEU A 77 -1.68 7.44 5.55
C LEU A 77 -2.79 7.44 4.49
N ARG A 78 -3.25 6.28 4.03
CA ARG A 78 -4.44 6.18 3.15
C ARG A 78 -5.74 6.50 3.89
N GLU A 79 -5.81 6.23 5.19
CA GLU A 79 -6.94 6.63 6.04
C GLU A 79 -6.94 8.14 6.33
N ILE A 80 -5.77 8.76 6.53
CA ILE A 80 -5.62 10.20 6.81
C ILE A 80 -5.68 11.05 5.53
N ASN A 81 -4.98 10.65 4.48
CA ASN A 81 -5.05 11.28 3.16
C ASN A 81 -6.31 10.78 2.46
N SER A 82 -7.39 11.38 2.92
CA SER A 82 -8.71 11.58 2.35
C SER A 82 -8.82 11.88 0.84
N ASP A 83 -7.93 11.38 -0.01
CA ASP A 83 -8.20 11.28 -1.45
C ASP A 83 -9.32 10.27 -1.73
N VAL A 84 -9.54 9.32 -0.81
CA VAL A 84 -10.76 8.52 -0.69
C VAL A 84 -11.98 9.40 -0.36
N LEU A 85 -11.80 10.55 0.28
CA LEU A 85 -12.85 11.57 0.42
C LEU A 85 -12.99 12.46 -0.81
N LEU A 86 -12.05 12.56 -1.76
CA LEU A 86 -12.29 13.40 -2.94
C LEU A 86 -13.41 12.82 -3.80
N PHE A 87 -13.42 11.51 -4.05
CA PHE A 87 -14.53 10.83 -4.74
C PHE A 87 -15.83 10.92 -3.92
N LYS A 88 -15.76 10.73 -2.61
CA LYS A 88 -16.93 10.88 -1.72
C LYS A 88 -17.44 12.32 -1.66
N LYS A 89 -16.56 13.31 -1.71
CA LYS A 89 -16.86 14.75 -1.57
C LYS A 89 -17.33 15.37 -2.89
N PHE A 90 -16.75 14.96 -4.02
CA PHE A 90 -17.10 15.52 -5.33
C PHE A 90 -18.16 14.69 -6.07
N LEU A 91 -18.11 13.36 -5.95
CA LEU A 91 -18.97 12.45 -6.71
C LEU A 91 -20.00 11.73 -5.84
N GLY A 92 -19.90 11.89 -4.50
CA GLY A 92 -20.76 11.16 -3.56
C GLY A 92 -20.53 9.66 -3.56
N LEU A 93 -19.43 9.18 -4.16
CA LEU A 93 -19.16 7.78 -4.44
C LEU A 93 -18.31 7.16 -3.32
N GLU A 94 -18.81 6.10 -2.72
CA GLU A 94 -18.13 5.27 -1.73
C GLU A 94 -17.95 3.86 -2.31
N ILE A 95 -16.73 3.34 -2.22
CA ILE A 95 -16.36 2.01 -2.73
C ILE A 95 -15.94 1.16 -1.54
N LYS A 96 -16.58 0.01 -1.37
CA LYS A 96 -16.20 -1.02 -0.39
C LYS A 96 -15.79 -2.28 -1.12
N ILE A 97 -14.68 -2.86 -0.71
CA ILE A 97 -14.21 -4.14 -1.21
C ILE A 97 -14.82 -5.22 -0.31
N LEU A 98 -15.69 -6.07 -0.86
CA LEU A 98 -16.33 -7.15 -0.10
C LEU A 98 -15.54 -8.44 -0.18
N ASP A 99 -15.06 -8.79 -1.38
CA ASP A 99 -14.27 -10.00 -1.65
C ASP A 99 -13.33 -9.78 -2.85
N VAL A 100 -12.49 -10.77 -3.18
CA VAL A 100 -11.59 -10.72 -4.34
C VAL A 100 -12.42 -10.55 -5.62
N GLY A 101 -12.28 -9.40 -6.27
CA GLY A 101 -13.04 -9.06 -7.48
C GLY A 101 -14.49 -8.64 -7.23
N LEU A 102 -14.97 -8.56 -5.98
CA LEU A 102 -16.31 -8.10 -5.64
C LEU A 102 -16.29 -6.75 -4.94
N TYR A 103 -16.87 -5.76 -5.60
CA TYR A 103 -16.88 -4.38 -5.18
C TYR A 103 -18.31 -3.90 -4.94
N GLU A 104 -18.57 -3.28 -3.79
CA GLU A 104 -19.81 -2.58 -3.48
C GLU A 104 -19.62 -1.08 -3.70
N PHE A 105 -20.46 -0.51 -4.55
CA PHE A 105 -20.52 0.92 -4.83
C PHE A 105 -21.77 1.51 -4.19
N SER A 106 -21.58 2.58 -3.42
CA SER A 106 -22.66 3.36 -2.84
C SER A 106 -22.47 4.81 -3.27
N GLN A 107 -23.41 5.33 -4.06
CA GLN A 107 -23.39 6.72 -4.48
C GLN A 107 -24.58 7.46 -3.88
N ARG A 108 -24.31 8.56 -3.20
CA ARG A 108 -25.33 9.41 -2.58
C ARG A 108 -25.12 10.87 -2.94
N ILE A 109 -26.15 11.49 -3.50
CA ILE A 109 -26.20 12.91 -3.83
C ILE A 109 -27.52 13.46 -3.30
N ASP A 110 -27.46 14.36 -2.33
CA ASP A 110 -28.61 14.93 -1.61
C ASP A 110 -29.53 13.84 -1.00
N SER A 111 -30.79 13.78 -1.44
CA SER A 111 -31.80 12.79 -1.04
C SER A 111 -31.79 11.52 -1.89
N ARG A 112 -30.97 11.47 -2.95
CA ARG A 112 -30.96 10.37 -3.92
C ARG A 112 -29.78 9.46 -3.67
N PHE A 113 -29.99 8.15 -3.77
CA PHE A 113 -28.91 7.19 -3.66
C PHE A 113 -29.09 5.99 -4.57
N ILE A 114 -27.96 5.40 -4.96
CA ILE A 114 -27.90 4.09 -5.62
C ILE A 114 -26.81 3.27 -4.95
N LYS A 115 -27.11 2.00 -4.73
CA LYS A 115 -26.21 1.01 -4.17
C LYS A 115 -26.19 -0.22 -5.06
N PHE A 116 -25.02 -0.66 -5.48
CA PHE A 116 -24.86 -1.79 -6.39
C PHE A 116 -23.54 -2.50 -6.19
N THR A 117 -23.45 -3.74 -6.67
CA THR A 117 -22.19 -4.49 -6.71
C THR A 117 -21.69 -4.66 -8.14
N LEU A 118 -20.37 -4.64 -8.31
CA LEU A 118 -19.67 -5.10 -9.50
C LEU A 118 -18.80 -6.30 -9.14
N LEU A 119 -19.04 -7.42 -9.82
CA LEU A 119 -18.18 -8.59 -9.77
C LEU A 119 -17.30 -8.62 -11.02
N GLU A 120 -16.00 -8.80 -10.82
CA GLU A 120 -15.02 -8.96 -11.88
C GLU A 120 -14.94 -10.41 -12.33
N GLU A 121 -15.22 -10.64 -13.62
CA GLU A 121 -15.02 -11.90 -14.31
C GLU A 121 -14.00 -11.65 -15.45
N ASP A 122 -13.13 -12.61 -15.77
CA ASP A 122 -12.04 -12.56 -16.76
C ASP A 122 -11.90 -11.26 -17.60
N ASP A 123 -12.81 -11.02 -18.55
CA ASP A 123 -12.87 -9.81 -19.40
C ASP A 123 -14.18 -8.99 -19.25
N SER A 124 -15.03 -9.36 -18.29
CA SER A 124 -16.35 -8.78 -18.06
C SER A 124 -16.57 -8.30 -16.63
N LEU A 125 -17.54 -7.41 -16.48
CA LEU A 125 -18.02 -6.92 -15.20
C LEU A 125 -19.50 -7.24 -15.11
N VAL A 126 -19.88 -7.80 -13.97
CA VAL A 126 -21.24 -8.19 -13.66
C VAL A 126 -21.80 -7.22 -12.64
N TYR A 127 -22.79 -6.45 -13.07
CA TYR A 127 -23.54 -5.53 -12.24
C TYR A 127 -24.75 -6.19 -11.61
N LYS A 128 -24.99 -5.85 -10.34
CA LYS A 128 -26.23 -6.17 -9.64
C LYS A 128 -26.64 -4.99 -8.74
N LEU A 129 -27.87 -4.52 -8.92
CA LEU A 129 -28.46 -3.51 -8.05
C LEU A 129 -28.72 -4.12 -6.65
N ILE A 130 -28.39 -3.37 -5.61
CA ILE A 130 -28.74 -3.70 -4.22
C ILE A 130 -29.95 -2.87 -3.80
N ASP A 131 -29.87 -1.55 -3.95
CA ASP A 131 -30.89 -0.62 -3.47
C ASP A 131 -30.81 0.70 -4.23
N CYS A 132 -31.94 1.39 -4.37
CA CYS A 132 -32.01 2.70 -5.01
C CYS A 132 -33.18 3.53 -4.48
N PHE A 133 -32.99 4.84 -4.39
CA PHE A 133 -34.05 5.75 -3.97
C PHE A 133 -33.93 7.11 -4.67
N GLY A 134 -35.08 7.65 -5.08
CA GLY A 134 -35.19 8.98 -5.68
C GLY A 134 -34.51 9.12 -7.05
N LEU A 135 -34.31 8.03 -7.77
CA LEU A 135 -33.71 8.00 -9.10
C LEU A 135 -34.66 7.33 -10.09
N GLU A 136 -34.88 7.95 -11.24
CA GLU A 136 -35.53 7.31 -12.37
C GLU A 136 -34.53 6.37 -13.05
N LEU A 137 -34.56 5.09 -12.64
CA LEU A 137 -33.72 4.07 -13.23
C LEU A 137 -34.31 3.53 -14.53
N ALA A 138 -33.50 3.55 -15.60
CA ALA A 138 -33.88 2.83 -16.81
C ALA A 138 -34.02 1.34 -16.50
N GLY A 139 -35.03 0.68 -17.05
CA GLY A 139 -35.43 -0.68 -16.63
C GLY A 139 -34.29 -1.71 -16.63
N PHE A 140 -33.32 -1.57 -17.55
CA PHE A 140 -32.16 -2.46 -17.62
C PHE A 140 -31.22 -2.38 -16.39
N PHE A 141 -31.22 -1.27 -15.63
CA PHE A 141 -30.48 -1.16 -14.37
C PHE A 141 -31.15 -1.86 -13.19
N MET A 142 -32.41 -2.27 -13.33
CA MET A 142 -33.06 -3.11 -12.30
C MET A 142 -32.61 -4.57 -12.41
N GLU A 143 -32.07 -4.94 -13.56
CA GLU A 143 -31.66 -6.30 -13.86
C GLU A 143 -30.14 -6.49 -13.70
N LYS A 144 -29.70 -7.74 -13.81
CA LYS A 144 -28.28 -8.09 -13.85
C LYS A 144 -27.71 -7.70 -15.21
N ILE A 145 -26.72 -6.81 -15.24
CA ILE A 145 -26.06 -6.38 -16.48
C ILE A 145 -24.67 -7.01 -16.54
N VAL A 146 -24.29 -7.53 -17.70
CA VAL A 146 -22.92 -7.99 -17.97
C VAL A 146 -22.35 -7.14 -19.09
N PHE A 147 -21.19 -6.52 -18.86
CA PHE A 147 -20.53 -5.66 -19.84
C PHE A 147 -19.01 -5.87 -19.81
N LYS A 148 -18.31 -5.44 -20.87
CA LYS A 148 -16.86 -5.59 -20.95
C LYS A 148 -16.14 -4.62 -20.03
N LYS A 149 -14.97 -5.00 -19.51
CA LYS A 149 -14.13 -4.11 -18.68
C LYS A 149 -13.80 -2.77 -19.38
N THR A 150 -13.67 -2.78 -20.70
CA THR A 150 -13.43 -1.57 -21.52
C THR A 150 -14.55 -0.54 -21.45
N ASP A 151 -15.79 -0.96 -21.16
CA ASP A 151 -16.97 -0.09 -21.13
C ASP A 151 -17.32 0.44 -19.73
N ILE A 152 -16.47 0.15 -18.73
CA ILE A 152 -16.70 0.57 -17.34
C ILE A 152 -16.93 2.08 -17.20
N PHE A 153 -16.17 2.89 -17.93
CA PHE A 153 -16.32 4.35 -17.88
C PHE A 153 -17.66 4.81 -18.46
N LYS A 154 -18.16 4.15 -19.52
CA LYS A 154 -19.49 4.44 -20.09
C LYS A 154 -20.60 4.06 -19.11
N PHE A 155 -20.43 2.92 -18.44
CA PHE A 155 -21.35 2.46 -17.41
C PHE A 155 -21.46 3.47 -16.25
N PHE A 156 -20.35 3.88 -15.67
CA PHE A 156 -20.35 4.89 -14.61
C PHE A 156 -20.87 6.23 -15.11
N TYR A 157 -20.51 6.66 -16.32
CA TYR A 157 -21.06 7.87 -16.92
C TYR A 157 -22.59 7.84 -16.99
N LYS A 158 -23.18 6.69 -17.38
CA LYS A 158 -24.64 6.53 -17.36
C LYS A 158 -25.23 6.64 -15.96
N ILE A 159 -24.60 6.04 -14.95
CA ILE A 159 -25.06 6.20 -13.56
C ILE A 159 -25.00 7.68 -13.14
N PHE A 160 -23.90 8.38 -13.42
CA PHE A 160 -23.77 9.80 -13.12
C PHE A 160 -24.79 10.67 -13.86
N GLU A 161 -25.04 10.37 -15.13
CA GLU A 161 -26.05 11.05 -15.94
C GLU A 161 -27.42 10.98 -15.28
N MET A 162 -27.79 9.84 -14.67
CA MET A 162 -29.06 9.67 -13.97
C MET A 162 -29.19 10.53 -12.72
N PHE A 163 -28.07 10.87 -12.06
CA PHE A 163 -28.06 11.85 -10.98
C PHE A 163 -28.16 13.29 -11.50
N LEU A 164 -27.66 13.57 -12.70
CA LEU A 164 -27.68 14.91 -13.31
C LEU A 164 -29.00 15.23 -14.01
N MET A 165 -29.68 14.22 -14.53
CA MET A 165 -31.04 14.32 -15.05
C MET A 165 -31.94 14.77 -13.89
N LYS A 166 -32.23 16.07 -13.83
CA LYS A 166 -33.28 16.60 -12.97
C LYS A 166 -34.58 15.90 -13.36
N GLU A 167 -35.40 15.57 -12.38
CA GLU A 167 -36.85 15.54 -12.61
C GLU A 167 -37.22 16.92 -13.17
N CYS A 168 -37.30 17.05 -14.49
CA CYS A 168 -38.10 18.09 -15.10
C CYS A 168 -39.55 17.73 -14.76
N LYS A 169 -39.97 18.07 -13.55
CA LYS A 169 -41.38 18.29 -13.25
C LYS A 169 -41.79 19.46 -14.12
N ILE A 170 -42.32 19.12 -15.28
CA ILE A 170 -43.17 19.99 -16.06
C ILE A 170 -44.51 19.99 -15.30
N ASP A 171 -44.78 21.12 -14.67
CA ASP A 171 -46.04 21.66 -14.14
C ASP A 171 -47.18 20.69 -13.77
#